data_AF-A0A933I817-F1
#
_entry.id   AF-A0A933I817-F1
#
_cell.length_a   1.000
_cell.length_b   1.000
_cell.length_c   1.000
_cell.angle_alpha   90.00
_cell.angle_beta   90.00
_cell.angle_gamma   90.00
#
_symmetry.space_group_name_H-M   'P 1'
#
loop_
_entity.id
_entity.type
_entity.pdbx_description
1 polymer ?
#
loop_
_entity_poly.entity_id
_entity_poly.type
_entity_poly.pdbx_seq_one_letter_code
_entity_poly.pdbx_strand_id
1 'polypeptide(L)'
;MIKAHSETGYSYSTIKLTQSRIDKGLLAIPKALTNWFPKENTKIQVFIDDNIKPERKNYTSYRSKSHECRIGGLAEWYNKNGFIEGDEIVVQLVDKNNFIYRLIPESKYIVIAKELQNKFDVAKDENEAKERLINIVQWNDVNEEVVKYNEFKRLLYSIEEELRKTVTRKEFEVSEKAPSNIKLLLGKIYFGHCQVCDFCFLKKDLTPYYEIHHINRQWGDQINNLLLVCGNCHNQFTYANVEEEFKDKWLSHVRFNGKLYEINQIVFSHKFDEPTKNVFVS
;
A
#
# COMPACT_ATOMS: atom_id res chain seq x y z
N MET A 1 15.16 7.50 11.20
CA MET A 1 14.64 6.24 11.74
C MET A 1 13.86 5.57 10.61
N ILE A 2 13.88 4.23 10.53
CA ILE A 2 12.97 3.53 9.61
C ILE A 2 11.70 3.25 10.40
N LYS A 3 10.55 3.77 9.97
CA LYS A 3 9.25 3.45 10.53
C LYS A 3 8.76 2.18 9.83
N ALA A 4 8.95 1.03 10.46
CA ALA A 4 8.52 -0.26 9.92
C ALA A 4 7.02 -0.55 10.17
N HIS A 5 6.46 0.04 11.22
CA HIS A 5 5.04 -0.02 11.54
C HIS A 5 4.50 1.40 11.56
N SER A 6 3.81 1.78 10.49
CA SER A 6 3.21 3.10 10.33
C SER A 6 1.70 3.00 10.20
N GLU A 7 1.01 4.12 10.42
CA GLU A 7 -0.44 4.22 10.25
C GLU A 7 -0.90 4.01 8.80
N THR A 8 0.01 4.08 7.83
CA THR A 8 -0.31 3.91 6.40
C THR A 8 -0.18 2.47 5.94
N GLY A 9 0.39 1.59 6.77
CA GLY A 9 0.74 0.22 6.37
C GLY A 9 2.03 0.11 5.56
N TYR A 10 2.74 1.22 5.31
CA TYR A 10 3.97 1.26 4.53
C TYR A 10 5.18 1.60 5.38
N SER A 11 6.33 1.00 5.06
CA SER A 11 7.59 1.38 5.68
C SER A 11 8.19 2.61 5.00
N TYR A 12 8.65 3.59 5.78
CA TYR A 12 9.33 4.77 5.25
C TYR A 12 10.44 5.25 6.19
N SER A 13 11.35 6.06 5.64
CA SER A 13 12.49 6.61 6.40
C SER A 13 12.21 8.05 6.81
N THR A 14 12.42 8.34 8.09
CA THR A 14 12.27 9.68 8.65
C THR A 14 13.55 10.24 9.24
N ILE A 15 13.61 11.56 9.37
CA ILE A 15 14.65 12.28 10.10
C ILE A 15 13.96 13.19 11.11
N LYS A 16 14.27 13.00 12.39
CA LYS A 16 13.75 13.84 13.48
C LYS A 16 14.50 15.17 13.54
N LEU A 17 13.77 16.26 13.65
CA LEU A 17 14.30 17.61 13.79
C LEU A 17 14.63 17.94 15.25
N THR A 18 15.67 18.75 15.42
CA THR A 18 16.07 19.36 16.69
C THR A 18 15.96 20.88 16.57
N GLN A 19 15.75 21.61 17.66
CA GLN A 19 15.59 23.07 17.60
C GLN A 19 16.76 23.76 16.89
N SER A 20 18.00 23.40 17.21
CA SER A 20 19.21 23.99 16.60
C SER A 20 19.27 23.83 15.07
N ARG A 21 18.65 22.78 14.52
CA ARG A 21 18.63 22.51 13.08
C ARG A 21 17.56 23.32 12.37
N ILE A 22 16.42 23.49 13.03
CA ILE A 22 15.34 24.37 12.58
C ILE A 22 15.86 25.80 12.47
N ASP A 23 16.46 26.33 13.55
CA ASP A 23 16.98 27.70 13.62
C ASP A 23 18.02 27.98 12.51
N LYS A 24 18.83 26.97 12.15
CA LYS A 24 19.87 27.08 11.13
C LYS A 24 19.39 26.74 9.71
N GLY A 25 18.14 26.31 9.54
CA GLY A 25 17.63 25.84 8.24
C GLY A 25 18.40 24.65 7.68
N LEU A 26 18.78 23.70 8.54
CA LEU A 26 19.55 22.50 8.21
C LEU A 26 18.75 21.23 8.49
N LEU A 27 18.98 20.17 7.73
CA LEU A 27 18.53 18.81 8.04
C LEU A 27 19.75 17.93 8.27
N ALA A 28 19.88 17.39 9.49
CA ALA A 28 20.95 16.50 9.87
C ALA A 28 20.63 15.06 9.45
N ILE A 29 21.42 14.48 8.55
CA ILE A 29 21.20 13.13 8.05
C ILE A 29 21.79 12.11 9.04
N PRO A 30 20.96 11.19 9.59
CA PRO A 30 21.44 10.16 10.50
C PRO A 30 22.47 9.24 9.83
N LYS A 31 23.41 8.70 10.63
CA LYS A 31 24.44 7.76 10.16
C LYS A 31 23.87 6.58 9.37
N ALA A 32 22.68 6.09 9.75
CA ALA A 32 22.01 4.98 9.08
C ALA A 32 21.61 5.27 7.62
N LEU A 33 21.44 6.55 7.24
CA LEU A 33 21.03 6.96 5.89
C LEU A 33 22.19 7.51 5.05
N THR A 34 23.43 7.57 5.57
CA THR A 34 24.54 8.23 4.87
C THR A 34 24.87 7.61 3.52
N ASN A 35 24.66 6.31 3.36
CA ASN A 35 24.87 5.59 2.10
C ASN A 35 23.88 5.97 0.98
N TRP A 36 22.81 6.69 1.32
CA TRP A 36 21.87 7.23 0.34
C TRP A 36 22.36 8.53 -0.28
N PHE A 37 23.27 9.22 0.40
CA PHE A 37 23.71 10.56 0.03
C PHE A 37 25.11 10.59 -0.59
N PRO A 38 25.49 11.68 -1.28
CA PRO A 38 26.82 11.83 -1.86
C PRO A 38 27.93 11.67 -0.84
N LYS A 39 29.08 11.12 -1.26
CA LYS A 39 30.26 10.99 -0.37
C LYS A 39 31.01 12.30 -0.16
N GLU A 40 30.82 13.27 -1.05
CA GLU A 40 31.50 14.57 -1.05
C GLU A 40 30.49 15.72 -0.99
N ASN A 41 30.96 16.92 -0.67
CA ASN A 41 30.12 18.12 -0.66
C ASN A 41 29.68 18.44 -2.09
N THR A 42 28.38 18.66 -2.29
CA THR A 42 27.82 18.90 -3.63
C THR A 42 26.47 19.61 -3.55
N LYS A 43 25.87 19.89 -4.70
CA LYS A 43 24.46 20.24 -4.83
C LYS A 43 23.64 18.98 -5.04
N ILE A 44 22.51 18.90 -4.36
CA ILE A 44 21.50 17.86 -4.56
C ILE A 44 20.20 18.49 -5.05
N GLN A 45 19.32 17.67 -5.64
CA GLN A 45 17.99 18.09 -6.05
C GLN A 45 16.96 17.56 -5.06
N VAL A 46 16.07 18.42 -4.60
CA VAL A 46 15.09 18.09 -3.57
C VAL A 46 13.70 18.56 -4.01
N PHE A 47 12.78 17.62 -4.14
CA PHE A 47 11.36 17.92 -4.15
C PHE A 47 10.92 18.21 -2.73
N ILE A 48 10.36 19.40 -2.52
CA ILE A 48 9.79 19.81 -1.25
C ILE A 48 8.28 19.57 -1.31
N ASP A 49 7.76 18.78 -0.37
CA ASP A 49 6.36 18.38 -0.31
C ASP A 49 5.87 17.68 -1.61
N ASP A 50 4.83 18.23 -2.24
CA ASP A 50 4.20 17.80 -3.48
C ASP A 50 4.62 18.65 -4.70
N ASN A 51 5.66 19.49 -4.56
CA ASN A 51 6.14 20.31 -5.67
C ASN A 51 6.61 19.45 -6.86
N ILE A 52 6.22 19.86 -8.07
CA ILE A 52 6.58 19.18 -9.34
C ILE A 52 8.01 19.53 -9.79
N LYS A 53 8.57 20.64 -9.30
CA LYS A 53 9.92 21.09 -9.66
C LYS A 53 10.87 20.93 -8.47
N PRO A 54 12.02 20.27 -8.65
CA PRO A 54 12.98 20.12 -7.56
C PRO A 54 13.77 21.41 -7.36
N GLU A 55 14.12 21.68 -6.11
CA GLU A 55 15.00 22.76 -5.70
C GLU A 55 16.45 22.27 -5.55
N ARG A 56 17.43 23.11 -5.88
CA ARG A 56 18.85 22.80 -5.64
C ARG A 56 19.23 23.19 -4.21
N LYS A 57 19.60 22.20 -3.40
CA LYS A 57 20.07 22.41 -2.02
C LYS A 57 21.55 22.08 -1.86
N ASN A 58 22.20 22.74 -0.90
CA ASN A 58 23.57 22.43 -0.54
C ASN A 58 23.60 21.16 0.31
N TYR A 59 24.44 20.21 -0.07
CA TYR A 59 24.73 19.03 0.72
C TYR A 59 26.17 19.08 1.27
N THR A 60 26.30 18.87 2.56
CA THR A 60 27.59 18.70 3.25
C THR A 60 27.73 17.24 3.65
N SER A 61 28.85 16.63 3.28
CA SER A 61 29.17 15.23 3.58
C SER A 61 29.81 15.06 4.97
N TYR A 62 29.84 13.81 5.43
CA TYR A 62 30.52 13.42 6.67
C TYR A 62 32.03 13.71 6.67
N ARG A 63 32.65 13.79 5.48
CA ARG A 63 34.09 14.10 5.33
C ARG A 63 34.42 15.58 5.58
N SER A 64 33.41 16.43 5.72
CA SER A 64 33.59 17.82 6.08
C SER A 64 34.12 17.98 7.52
N LYS A 65 34.61 19.19 7.84
CA LYS A 65 35.04 19.58 9.20
C LYS A 65 33.98 19.36 10.28
N SER A 66 32.72 19.26 9.87
CA SER A 66 31.59 19.14 10.78
C SER A 66 31.25 17.70 11.18
N HIS A 67 31.88 16.71 10.53
CA HIS A 67 31.67 15.28 10.76
C HIS A 67 30.19 14.87 10.82
N GLU A 68 29.39 15.47 9.94
CA GLU A 68 27.95 15.26 9.88
C GLU A 68 27.45 15.51 8.45
N CYS A 69 26.54 14.65 8.00
CA CYS A 69 25.86 14.82 6.72
C CYS A 69 24.70 15.80 6.89
N ARG A 70 24.61 16.84 6.05
CA ARG A 70 23.59 17.90 6.21
C ARG A 70 23.06 18.38 4.87
N ILE A 71 21.75 18.63 4.81
CA ILE A 71 21.12 19.42 3.75
C ILE A 71 20.88 20.82 4.30
N GLY A 72 21.30 21.86 3.58
CA GLY A 72 21.09 23.25 3.98
C GLY A 72 20.15 24.02 3.07
N GLY A 73 19.67 25.16 3.55
CA GLY A 73 18.75 26.04 2.82
C GLY A 73 17.29 25.64 2.99
N LEU A 74 16.93 25.16 4.18
CA LEU A 74 15.58 24.68 4.51
C LEU A 74 14.79 25.64 5.42
N ALA A 75 15.36 26.78 5.80
CA ALA A 75 14.74 27.71 6.75
C ALA A 75 13.34 28.20 6.30
N GLU A 76 13.19 28.60 5.04
CA GLU A 76 11.90 29.04 4.50
C GLU A 76 10.86 27.91 4.52
N TRP A 77 11.26 26.69 4.19
CA TRP A 77 10.38 25.53 4.23
C TRP A 77 9.96 25.18 5.65
N TYR A 78 10.88 25.29 6.61
CA TYR A 78 10.60 25.08 8.03
C TYR A 78 9.57 26.08 8.56
N ASN A 79 9.77 27.37 8.26
CA ASN A 79 8.85 28.43 8.66
C ASN A 79 7.47 28.26 8.02
N LYS A 80 7.42 27.93 6.72
CA LYS A 80 6.17 27.74 5.99
C LYS A 80 5.32 26.61 6.57
N ASN A 81 5.94 25.52 7.01
CA ASN A 81 5.24 24.36 7.55
C ASN A 81 5.13 24.37 9.08
N GLY A 82 5.63 25.40 9.76
CA GLY A 82 5.54 25.53 11.21
C GLY A 82 6.25 24.42 11.97
N PHE A 83 7.38 23.94 11.47
CA PHE A 83 8.13 22.85 12.11
C PHE A 83 8.61 23.23 13.51
N ILE A 84 8.46 22.29 14.45
CA ILE A 84 8.95 22.40 15.83
C ILE A 84 9.94 21.27 16.15
N GLU A 85 10.67 21.42 17.26
CA GLU A 85 11.55 20.35 17.74
C GLU A 85 10.75 19.06 17.96
N GLY A 86 11.28 17.97 17.45
CA GLY A 86 10.68 16.65 17.56
C GLY A 86 9.89 16.20 16.34
N ASP A 87 9.51 17.12 15.46
CA ASP A 87 8.87 16.78 14.19
C ASP A 87 9.77 15.90 13.32
N GLU A 88 9.14 15.08 12.48
CA GLU A 88 9.84 14.18 11.59
C GLU A 88 9.61 14.54 10.11
N ILE A 89 10.65 14.36 9.30
CA ILE A 89 10.63 14.55 7.86
C ILE A 89 10.83 13.20 7.20
N VAL A 90 9.89 12.79 6.35
CA VAL A 90 10.04 11.64 5.45
C VAL A 90 11.02 11.98 4.35
N VAL A 91 11.95 11.06 4.09
CA VAL A 91 12.96 11.17 3.03
C VAL A 91 12.79 10.01 2.06
N GLN A 92 12.56 10.33 0.80
CA GLN A 92 12.49 9.35 -0.29
C GLN A 92 13.63 9.56 -1.29
N LEU A 93 14.19 8.47 -1.79
CA LEU A 93 15.30 8.45 -2.73
C LEU A 93 14.76 8.28 -4.15
N VAL A 94 14.47 9.39 -4.83
CA VAL A 94 13.85 9.38 -6.16
C VAL A 94 14.84 8.92 -7.24
N ASP A 95 16.07 9.40 -7.19
CA ASP A 95 17.14 8.98 -8.10
C ASP A 95 18.50 9.09 -7.42
N LYS A 96 19.10 7.93 -7.13
CA LYS A 96 20.41 7.85 -6.47
C LYS A 96 21.55 8.35 -7.35
N ASN A 97 21.52 8.09 -8.65
CA ASN A 97 22.60 8.43 -9.56
C ASN A 97 22.67 9.94 -9.79
N ASN A 98 21.51 10.59 -9.79
CA ASN A 98 21.39 12.04 -9.98
C ASN A 98 21.19 12.82 -8.67
N PHE A 99 21.25 12.14 -7.52
CA PHE A 99 21.06 12.71 -6.18
C PHE A 99 19.77 13.52 -6.04
N ILE A 100 18.66 12.90 -6.44
CA ILE A 100 17.31 13.46 -6.37
C ILE A 100 16.56 12.82 -5.20
N TYR A 101 16.04 13.66 -4.31
CA TYR A 101 15.32 13.24 -3.11
C TYR A 101 13.98 13.95 -3.02
N ARG A 102 13.06 13.40 -2.21
CA ARG A 102 11.85 14.10 -1.77
C ARG A 102 11.86 14.24 -0.24
N LEU A 103 11.52 15.43 0.24
CA LEU A 103 11.35 15.73 1.67
C LEU A 103 9.90 16.14 1.92
N ILE A 104 9.23 15.47 2.87
CA ILE A 104 7.83 15.71 3.22
C ILE A 104 7.70 15.70 4.75
N PRO A 105 6.94 16.60 5.39
CA PRO A 105 6.60 16.45 6.80
C PRO A 105 5.87 15.11 7.02
N GLU A 106 6.21 14.35 8.06
CA GLU A 106 5.60 13.03 8.30
C GLU A 106 4.07 13.10 8.41
N SER A 107 3.55 14.12 9.09
CA SER A 107 2.11 14.37 9.21
C SER A 107 1.43 14.51 7.84
N LYS A 108 2.01 15.31 6.94
CA LYS A 108 1.52 15.48 5.56
C LYS A 108 1.64 14.20 4.75
N TYR A 109 2.73 13.44 4.95
CA TYR A 109 2.92 12.14 4.29
C TYR A 109 1.81 11.15 4.63
N ILE A 110 1.50 11.00 5.92
CA ILE A 110 0.46 10.09 6.41
C ILE A 110 -0.92 10.50 5.88
N VAL A 111 -1.25 11.80 5.92
CA VAL A 111 -2.53 12.31 5.43
C VAL A 111 -2.73 11.97 3.95
N ILE A 112 -1.75 12.28 3.10
CA ILE A 112 -1.85 12.01 1.66
C ILE A 112 -1.93 10.50 1.38
N ALA A 113 -1.15 9.68 2.09
CA ALA A 113 -1.21 8.24 1.93
C ALA A 113 -2.63 7.69 2.23
N LYS A 114 -3.26 8.16 3.32
CA LYS A 114 -4.64 7.80 3.67
C LYS A 114 -5.65 8.32 2.63
N GLU A 115 -5.47 9.52 2.11
CA GLU A 115 -6.33 10.04 1.03
C GLU A 115 -6.24 9.21 -0.25
N LEU A 116 -5.04 8.75 -0.61
CA LEU A 116 -4.84 7.88 -1.76
C LEU A 116 -5.50 6.51 -1.56
N GLN A 117 -5.40 5.93 -0.35
CA GLN A 117 -6.09 4.70 0.04
C GLN A 117 -7.61 4.86 -0.03
N ASN A 118 -8.16 5.94 0.52
CA ASN A 118 -9.60 6.22 0.44
C ASN A 118 -10.08 6.37 -1.01
N LYS A 119 -9.31 7.06 -1.86
CA LYS A 119 -9.63 7.19 -3.30
C LYS A 119 -9.58 5.85 -4.02
N PHE A 120 -8.68 4.96 -3.61
CA PHE A 120 -8.64 3.59 -4.11
C PHE A 120 -9.88 2.80 -3.69
N ASP A 121 -10.33 2.94 -2.45
CA ASP A 121 -11.49 2.21 -1.92
C ASP A 121 -12.81 2.57 -2.61
N VAL A 122 -12.97 3.83 -3.01
CA VAL A 122 -14.19 4.33 -3.67
C VAL A 122 -14.10 4.35 -5.20
N ALA A 123 -13.12 3.65 -5.79
CA ALA A 123 -12.93 3.61 -7.23
C ALA A 123 -14.16 3.04 -7.96
N LYS A 124 -14.61 3.73 -9.01
CA LYS A 124 -15.87 3.40 -9.71
C LYS A 124 -15.75 2.19 -10.61
N ASP A 125 -14.58 1.98 -11.20
CA ASP A 125 -14.28 0.89 -12.12
C ASP A 125 -12.83 0.40 -11.96
N GLU A 126 -12.49 -0.71 -12.63
CA GLU A 126 -11.17 -1.34 -12.53
C GLU A 126 -10.03 -0.48 -13.11
N ASN A 127 -10.32 0.38 -14.10
CA ASN A 127 -9.31 1.27 -14.66
C ASN A 127 -8.98 2.38 -13.67
N GLU A 128 -10.00 3.00 -13.07
CA GLU A 128 -9.80 3.97 -11.99
C GLU A 128 -9.06 3.31 -10.82
N ALA A 129 -9.48 2.13 -10.38
CA ALA A 129 -8.80 1.42 -9.29
C ALA A 129 -7.31 1.17 -9.62
N LYS A 130 -6.99 0.82 -10.87
CA LYS A 130 -5.61 0.63 -11.33
C LYS A 130 -4.80 1.92 -11.28
N GLU A 131 -5.37 3.04 -11.73
CA GLU A 131 -4.71 4.35 -11.65
C GLU A 131 -4.49 4.77 -10.19
N ARG A 132 -5.48 4.57 -9.31
CA ARG A 132 -5.35 4.87 -7.87
C ARG A 132 -4.27 4.01 -7.21
N LEU A 133 -4.19 2.73 -7.55
CA LEU A 133 -3.14 1.84 -7.06
C LEU A 133 -1.74 2.33 -7.50
N ILE A 134 -1.59 2.76 -8.75
CA ILE A 134 -0.34 3.36 -9.27
C ILE A 134 0.04 4.61 -8.47
N ASN A 135 -0.92 5.46 -8.09
CA ASN A 135 -0.63 6.62 -7.26
C ASN A 135 -0.13 6.23 -5.86
N ILE A 136 -0.67 5.16 -5.26
CA ILE A 136 -0.18 4.63 -3.98
C ILE A 136 1.26 4.11 -4.12
N VAL A 137 1.56 3.37 -5.19
CA VAL A 137 2.91 2.90 -5.54
C VAL A 137 3.89 4.07 -5.61
N GLN A 138 3.56 5.09 -6.40
CA GLN A 138 4.41 6.27 -6.61
C GLN A 138 4.60 7.09 -5.34
N TRP A 139 3.53 7.29 -4.56
CA TRP A 139 3.60 8.08 -3.33
C TRP A 139 4.44 7.41 -2.25
N ASN A 140 4.32 6.10 -2.11
CA ASN A 140 5.04 5.36 -1.07
C ASN A 140 6.45 4.94 -1.50
N ASP A 141 6.80 5.11 -2.78
CA ASP A 141 8.11 4.72 -3.34
C ASP A 141 8.44 3.24 -3.08
N VAL A 142 7.45 2.39 -3.34
CA VAL A 142 7.54 0.92 -3.21
C VAL A 142 7.04 0.25 -4.47
N ASN A 143 7.39 -1.02 -4.68
CA ASN A 143 6.91 -1.76 -5.84
C ASN A 143 5.42 -2.13 -5.71
N GLU A 144 4.80 -2.47 -6.84
CA GLU A 144 3.39 -2.85 -6.90
C GLU A 144 3.06 -4.12 -6.10
N GLU A 145 4.00 -5.07 -6.02
CA GLU A 145 3.84 -6.30 -5.23
C GLU A 145 3.65 -5.98 -3.73
N VAL A 146 4.40 -5.02 -3.19
CA VAL A 146 4.26 -4.57 -1.81
C VAL A 146 2.91 -3.90 -1.61
N VAL A 147 2.52 -2.99 -2.53
CA VAL A 147 1.24 -2.27 -2.44
C VAL A 147 0.05 -3.22 -2.47
N LYS A 148 0.02 -4.19 -3.40
CA LYS A 148 -1.15 -5.08 -3.51
C LYS A 148 -1.38 -5.88 -2.22
N TYR A 149 -0.34 -6.40 -1.59
CA TYR A 149 -0.49 -7.16 -0.33
C TYR A 149 -0.78 -6.25 0.87
N ASN A 150 -0.19 -5.05 0.93
CA ASN A 150 -0.48 -4.10 2.00
C ASN A 150 -1.91 -3.58 1.93
N GLU A 151 -2.43 -3.28 0.74
CA GLU A 151 -3.82 -2.85 0.57
C GLU A 151 -4.80 -4.00 0.84
N PHE A 152 -4.48 -5.23 0.40
CA PHE A 152 -5.26 -6.43 0.78
C PHE A 152 -5.31 -6.59 2.30
N LYS A 153 -4.16 -6.48 2.98
CA LYS A 153 -4.04 -6.54 4.43
C LYS A 153 -4.84 -5.43 5.12
N ARG A 154 -4.79 -4.20 4.60
CA ARG A 154 -5.54 -3.05 5.14
C ARG A 154 -7.04 -3.32 5.10
N LEU A 155 -7.56 -3.81 3.97
CA LEU A 155 -8.97 -4.16 3.81
C LEU A 155 -9.40 -5.34 4.68
N LEU A 156 -8.48 -6.26 4.99
CA LEU A 156 -8.72 -7.35 5.92
C LEU A 156 -8.92 -6.84 7.35
N TYR A 157 -8.11 -5.89 7.82
CA TYR A 157 -8.22 -5.36 9.19
C TYR A 157 -9.34 -4.33 9.37
N SER A 158 -9.73 -3.59 8.33
CA SER A 158 -10.90 -2.70 8.42
C SER A 158 -12.18 -3.47 8.74
N ILE A 159 -12.28 -4.73 8.30
CA ILE A 159 -13.39 -5.64 8.63
C ILE A 159 -13.42 -5.96 10.14
N GLU A 160 -12.26 -6.19 10.76
CA GLU A 160 -12.18 -6.52 12.19
C GLU A 160 -12.61 -5.35 13.07
N GLU A 161 -12.32 -4.11 12.68
CA GLU A 161 -12.74 -2.91 13.40
C GLU A 161 -14.24 -2.63 13.27
N GLU A 162 -14.82 -2.84 12.08
CA GLU A 162 -16.27 -2.69 11.87
C GLU A 162 -17.07 -3.73 12.65
N LEU A 163 -16.62 -4.98 12.71
CA LEU A 163 -17.30 -6.04 13.47
C LEU A 163 -17.29 -5.80 15.00
N ARG A 164 -16.29 -5.07 15.53
CA ARG A 164 -16.25 -4.67 16.95
C ARG A 164 -17.25 -3.56 17.28
N LYS A 165 -17.69 -2.79 16.28
CA LYS A 165 -18.73 -1.78 16.42
C LYS A 165 -20.05 -2.44 16.05
N THR A 166 -20.77 -2.98 17.04
CA THR A 166 -22.08 -3.61 16.84
C THR A 166 -23.04 -2.65 16.12
N VAL A 167 -23.25 -2.86 14.82
CA VAL A 167 -24.27 -2.15 14.05
C VAL A 167 -25.22 -3.18 13.47
N THR A 168 -26.48 -3.08 13.87
CA THR A 168 -27.62 -3.74 13.24
C THR A 168 -27.65 -3.33 11.76
N ARG A 169 -27.15 -4.20 10.89
CA ARG A 169 -27.10 -3.95 9.45
C ARG A 169 -28.50 -4.20 8.85
N LYS A 170 -29.07 -3.19 8.20
CA LYS A 170 -30.28 -3.31 7.40
C LYS A 170 -30.01 -4.26 6.23
N GLU A 171 -30.97 -5.13 5.95
CA GLU A 171 -31.01 -5.97 4.75
C GLU A 171 -31.00 -5.06 3.51
N PHE A 172 -29.91 -5.10 2.75
CA PHE A 172 -29.87 -4.50 1.41
C PHE A 172 -30.10 -5.61 0.39
N GLU A 173 -31.29 -5.60 -0.23
CA GLU A 173 -31.54 -6.31 -1.48
C GLU A 173 -30.94 -5.49 -2.64
N VAL A 174 -29.65 -5.65 -2.91
CA VAL A 174 -29.08 -5.19 -4.19
C VAL A 174 -28.17 -6.27 -4.73
N SER A 175 -28.31 -6.51 -6.04
CA SER A 175 -27.31 -7.21 -6.87
C SER A 175 -25.99 -6.42 -6.82
N GLU A 176 -25.18 -6.61 -5.78
CA GLU A 176 -23.91 -5.91 -5.63
C GLU A 176 -22.87 -6.51 -6.57
N LYS A 177 -22.44 -5.72 -7.55
CA LYS A 177 -21.18 -6.00 -8.25
C LYS A 177 -20.07 -5.79 -7.23
N ALA A 178 -19.16 -6.76 -7.11
CA ALA A 178 -18.02 -6.66 -6.21
C ALA A 178 -17.24 -5.35 -6.46
N PRO A 179 -16.73 -4.67 -5.41
CA PRO A 179 -16.02 -3.42 -5.53
C PRO A 179 -14.80 -3.53 -6.45
N SER A 180 -14.61 -2.51 -7.28
CA SER A 180 -13.58 -2.50 -8.32
C SER A 180 -12.16 -2.62 -7.74
N ASN A 181 -11.92 -2.05 -6.56
CA ASN A 181 -10.65 -2.15 -5.84
C ASN A 181 -10.35 -3.58 -5.39
N ILE A 182 -11.33 -4.28 -4.79
CA ILE A 182 -11.17 -5.68 -4.37
C ILE A 182 -11.00 -6.59 -5.58
N LYS A 183 -11.80 -6.39 -6.62
CA LYS A 183 -11.69 -7.15 -7.88
C LYS A 183 -10.29 -7.03 -8.47
N LEU A 184 -9.75 -5.80 -8.54
CA LEU A 184 -8.38 -5.55 -9.02
C LEU A 184 -7.33 -6.27 -8.14
N LEU A 185 -7.45 -6.19 -6.81
CA LEU A 185 -6.51 -6.84 -5.90
C LEU A 185 -6.52 -8.36 -6.05
N LEU A 186 -7.70 -8.98 -6.05
CA LEU A 186 -7.83 -10.43 -6.25
C LEU A 186 -7.25 -10.84 -7.60
N GLY A 187 -7.56 -10.09 -8.67
CA GLY A 187 -6.98 -10.31 -10.00
C GLY A 187 -5.46 -10.27 -10.02
N LYS A 188 -4.84 -9.37 -9.26
CA LYS A 188 -3.37 -9.23 -9.15
C LYS A 188 -2.72 -10.24 -8.20
N ILE A 189 -3.43 -10.71 -7.18
CA ILE A 189 -2.92 -11.69 -6.21
C ILE A 189 -2.96 -13.09 -6.81
N TYR A 190 -4.08 -13.46 -7.45
CA TYR A 190 -4.26 -14.78 -8.03
C TYR A 190 -3.89 -14.84 -9.52
N PHE A 191 -3.42 -13.74 -10.10
CA PHE A 191 -3.05 -13.66 -11.53
C PHE A 191 -4.19 -14.13 -12.47
N GLY A 192 -5.44 -13.98 -12.04
CA GLY A 192 -6.63 -14.45 -12.76
C GLY A 192 -6.94 -15.95 -12.65
N HIS A 193 -6.18 -16.72 -11.87
CA HIS A 193 -6.43 -18.14 -11.63
C HIS A 193 -7.59 -18.36 -10.65
N CYS A 194 -8.52 -19.23 -11.03
CA CYS A 194 -9.66 -19.61 -10.18
C CYS A 194 -9.19 -20.16 -8.82
N GLN A 195 -9.70 -19.59 -7.73
CA GLN A 195 -9.35 -20.02 -6.37
C GLN A 195 -9.81 -21.45 -6.03
N VAL A 196 -10.71 -22.05 -6.82
CA VAL A 196 -11.25 -23.40 -6.57
C VAL A 196 -10.54 -24.48 -7.39
N CYS A 197 -10.22 -24.18 -8.65
CA CYS A 197 -9.76 -25.19 -9.62
C CYS A 197 -8.50 -24.79 -10.40
N ASP A 198 -7.91 -23.64 -10.08
CA ASP A 198 -6.70 -23.08 -10.70
C ASP A 198 -6.81 -22.80 -12.21
N PHE A 199 -7.99 -22.98 -12.81
CA PHE A 199 -8.21 -22.69 -14.22
C PHE A 199 -8.13 -21.19 -14.53
N CYS A 200 -7.44 -20.85 -15.62
CA CYS A 200 -7.30 -19.50 -16.16
C CYS A 200 -7.28 -19.55 -17.70
N PHE A 201 -7.82 -18.51 -18.35
CA PHE A 201 -7.62 -18.27 -19.77
C PHE A 201 -7.63 -16.77 -20.08
N LEU A 202 -7.04 -16.38 -21.20
CA LEU A 202 -6.99 -14.99 -21.63
C LEU A 202 -8.20 -14.63 -22.51
N LYS A 203 -8.73 -13.42 -22.30
CA LYS A 203 -9.65 -12.76 -23.22
C LYS A 203 -8.91 -12.32 -24.49
N LYS A 204 -9.67 -11.83 -25.48
CA LYS A 204 -9.11 -11.25 -26.73
C LYS A 204 -8.13 -10.09 -26.48
N ASP A 205 -8.31 -9.36 -25.38
CA ASP A 205 -7.45 -8.25 -24.96
C ASP A 205 -6.19 -8.71 -24.18
N LEU A 206 -5.93 -10.02 -24.15
CA LEU A 206 -4.82 -10.66 -23.42
C LEU A 206 -4.87 -10.50 -21.90
N THR A 207 -5.99 -10.06 -21.33
CA THR A 207 -6.19 -10.05 -19.87
C THR A 207 -6.92 -11.32 -19.42
N PRO A 208 -6.66 -11.82 -18.20
CA PRO A 208 -7.30 -13.05 -17.72
C PRO A 208 -8.82 -12.85 -17.57
N TYR A 209 -9.58 -13.89 -17.91
CA TYR A 209 -11.01 -13.96 -17.62
C TYR A 209 -11.24 -14.57 -16.24
N TYR A 210 -12.03 -13.89 -15.43
CA TYR A 210 -12.53 -14.39 -14.16
C TYR A 210 -13.80 -13.63 -13.76
N GLU A 211 -14.56 -14.21 -12.82
CA GLU A 211 -15.72 -13.63 -12.18
C GLU A 211 -15.44 -13.50 -10.68
N ILE A 212 -16.08 -12.52 -10.03
CA ILE A 212 -16.07 -12.43 -8.57
C ILE A 212 -17.38 -13.01 -8.06
N HIS A 213 -17.27 -14.00 -7.18
CA HIS A 213 -18.39 -14.65 -6.53
C HIS A 213 -18.51 -14.19 -5.07
N HIS A 214 -19.69 -13.72 -4.67
CA HIS A 214 -20.04 -13.54 -3.26
C HIS A 214 -20.46 -14.88 -2.66
N ILE A 215 -19.70 -15.37 -1.67
CA ILE A 215 -20.00 -16.61 -0.95
C ILE A 215 -21.38 -16.51 -0.31
N ASN A 216 -21.63 -15.43 0.43
CA ASN A 216 -22.95 -15.09 0.96
C ASN A 216 -23.30 -13.63 0.65
N ARG A 217 -24.35 -13.42 -0.15
CA ARG A 217 -24.81 -12.08 -0.54
C ARG A 217 -25.16 -11.17 0.65
N GLN A 218 -25.54 -11.73 1.79
CA GLN A 218 -25.92 -10.96 2.98
C GLN A 218 -24.71 -10.41 3.77
N TRP A 219 -23.50 -10.92 3.50
CA TRP A 219 -22.29 -10.47 4.21
C TRP A 219 -21.68 -9.20 3.59
N GLY A 220 -22.24 -8.72 2.48
CA GLY A 220 -21.76 -7.56 1.74
C GLY A 220 -20.40 -7.79 1.09
N ASP A 221 -19.72 -6.71 0.73
CA ASP A 221 -18.49 -6.75 -0.07
C ASP A 221 -17.19 -6.98 0.73
N GLN A 222 -17.27 -7.70 1.86
CA GLN A 222 -16.07 -8.01 2.64
C GLN A 222 -15.13 -8.93 1.86
N ILE A 223 -13.82 -8.70 1.95
CA ILE A 223 -12.84 -9.41 1.12
C ILE A 223 -12.82 -10.93 1.37
N ASN A 224 -13.15 -11.38 2.59
CA ASN A 224 -13.29 -12.80 2.93
C ASN A 224 -14.62 -13.43 2.47
N ASN A 225 -15.55 -12.61 1.97
CA ASN A 225 -16.81 -13.04 1.37
C ASN A 225 -16.74 -13.12 -0.17
N LEU A 226 -15.61 -12.73 -0.76
CA LEU A 226 -15.44 -12.63 -2.21
C LEU A 226 -14.41 -13.64 -2.71
N LEU A 227 -14.73 -14.31 -3.81
CA LEU A 227 -13.83 -15.26 -4.48
C LEU A 227 -13.64 -14.90 -5.95
N LEU A 228 -12.40 -14.96 -6.43
CA LEU A 228 -12.06 -14.97 -7.84
C LEU A 228 -12.20 -16.39 -8.39
N VAL A 229 -13.14 -16.58 -9.31
CA VAL A 229 -13.49 -17.89 -9.86
C VAL A 229 -13.61 -17.86 -11.39
N CYS A 230 -13.44 -19.02 -12.03
CA CYS A 230 -13.80 -19.17 -13.44
C CYS A 230 -15.32 -19.32 -13.60
N GLY A 231 -15.85 -19.09 -14.80
CA GLY A 231 -17.30 -19.17 -15.05
C GLY A 231 -17.92 -20.53 -14.71
N ASN A 232 -17.17 -21.63 -14.82
CA ASN A 232 -17.65 -22.96 -14.43
C ASN A 232 -17.81 -23.11 -12.92
N CYS A 233 -16.86 -22.61 -12.12
CA CYS A 233 -16.98 -22.61 -10.67
C CYS A 233 -18.04 -21.62 -10.20
N HIS A 234 -18.14 -20.45 -10.83
CA HIS A 234 -19.21 -19.47 -10.54
C HIS A 234 -20.61 -20.08 -10.73
N ASN A 235 -20.83 -20.79 -11.84
CA ASN A 235 -22.09 -21.48 -12.10
C ASN A 235 -22.35 -22.63 -11.11
N GLN A 236 -21.30 -23.34 -10.67
CA GLN A 236 -21.46 -24.37 -9.64
C GLN A 236 -21.90 -23.77 -8.30
N PHE A 237 -21.30 -22.66 -7.87
CA PHE A 237 -21.79 -21.96 -6.67
C PHE A 237 -23.26 -21.50 -6.80
N THR A 238 -23.69 -21.15 -8.01
CA THR A 238 -25.04 -20.61 -8.23
C THR A 238 -26.12 -21.71 -8.33
N TYR A 239 -25.79 -22.85 -8.95
CA TYR A 239 -26.79 -23.82 -9.37
C TYR A 239 -26.56 -25.25 -8.86
N ALA A 240 -25.39 -25.59 -8.33
CA ALA A 240 -25.12 -26.93 -7.79
C ALA A 240 -25.67 -27.08 -6.37
N ASN A 241 -25.63 -28.31 -5.84
CA ASN A 241 -25.71 -28.50 -4.39
C ASN A 241 -24.34 -28.12 -3.78
N VAL A 242 -24.32 -27.07 -2.96
CA VAL A 242 -23.11 -26.47 -2.40
C VAL A 242 -23.07 -26.69 -0.89
N GLU A 243 -21.96 -27.25 -0.41
CA GLU A 243 -21.65 -27.30 1.03
C GLU A 243 -20.33 -26.55 1.27
N GLU A 244 -20.31 -25.67 2.26
CA GLU A 244 -19.21 -24.73 2.52
C GLU A 244 -18.56 -25.00 3.87
N GLU A 245 -17.23 -25.06 3.91
CA GLU A 245 -16.47 -25.25 5.14
C GLU A 245 -15.52 -24.06 5.36
N PHE A 246 -15.69 -23.37 6.49
CA PHE A 246 -14.92 -22.17 6.83
C PHE A 246 -13.86 -22.43 7.89
N LYS A 247 -12.69 -21.80 7.72
CA LYS A 247 -11.62 -21.71 8.71
C LYS A 247 -11.29 -20.25 8.96
N ASP A 248 -11.34 -19.81 10.20
CA ASP A 248 -11.04 -18.41 10.59
C ASP A 248 -11.81 -17.37 9.76
N LYS A 249 -13.09 -17.66 9.43
CA LYS A 249 -14.00 -16.86 8.58
C LYS A 249 -13.65 -16.81 7.09
N TRP A 250 -12.70 -17.61 6.63
CA TRP A 250 -12.38 -17.79 5.22
C TRP A 250 -12.92 -19.12 4.72
N LEU A 251 -13.55 -19.12 3.54
CA LEU A 251 -13.95 -20.37 2.90
C LEU A 251 -12.69 -21.18 2.61
N SER A 252 -12.59 -22.34 3.24
CA SER A 252 -11.42 -23.23 3.16
C SER A 252 -11.66 -24.39 2.21
N HIS A 253 -12.89 -24.92 2.18
CA HIS A 253 -13.30 -25.97 1.27
C HIS A 253 -14.73 -25.74 0.79
N VAL A 254 -15.03 -26.27 -0.40
CA VAL A 254 -16.38 -26.32 -0.94
C VAL A 254 -16.65 -27.69 -1.54
N ARG A 255 -17.87 -28.20 -1.38
CA ARG A 255 -18.35 -29.38 -2.11
C ARG A 255 -19.36 -28.96 -3.16
N PHE A 256 -19.11 -29.32 -4.41
CA PHE A 256 -20.08 -29.21 -5.48
C PHE A 256 -20.61 -30.59 -5.84
N ASN A 257 -21.89 -30.83 -5.60
CA ASN A 257 -22.54 -32.12 -5.84
C ASN A 257 -21.75 -33.28 -5.18
N GLY A 258 -21.30 -33.07 -3.95
CA GLY A 258 -20.53 -34.04 -3.16
C GLY A 258 -19.03 -34.11 -3.45
N LYS A 259 -18.53 -33.50 -4.54
CA LYS A 259 -17.10 -33.45 -4.85
C LYS A 259 -16.43 -32.30 -4.10
N LEU A 260 -15.46 -32.62 -3.25
CA LEU A 260 -14.70 -31.69 -2.42
C LEU A 260 -13.60 -30.96 -3.22
N TYR A 261 -13.45 -29.67 -2.96
CA TYR A 261 -12.37 -28.81 -3.44
C TYR A 261 -11.81 -27.99 -2.28
N GLU A 262 -10.49 -27.87 -2.22
CA GLU A 262 -9.81 -26.92 -1.34
C GLU A 262 -9.78 -25.54 -2.03
N ILE A 263 -9.98 -24.47 -1.24
CA ILE A 263 -9.97 -23.11 -1.74
C ILE A 263 -8.59 -22.49 -1.51
N ASN A 264 -7.97 -22.01 -2.59
CA ASN A 264 -6.74 -21.24 -2.53
C ASN A 264 -7.02 -19.85 -1.95
N GLN A 265 -6.84 -19.70 -0.64
CA GLN A 265 -6.88 -18.43 0.06
C GLN A 265 -5.46 -17.95 0.37
N ILE A 266 -5.11 -16.75 -0.09
CA ILE A 266 -3.80 -16.14 0.15
C ILE A 266 -3.47 -16.00 1.64
N VAL A 267 -4.48 -15.89 2.52
CA VAL A 267 -4.29 -15.83 3.98
C VAL A 267 -3.77 -17.12 4.60
N PHE A 268 -3.90 -18.26 3.92
CA PHE A 268 -3.36 -19.53 4.41
C PHE A 268 -1.93 -19.79 3.92
N SER A 269 -1.49 -19.13 2.84
CA SER A 269 -0.19 -19.33 2.22
C SER A 269 0.79 -18.17 2.43
N HIS A 270 0.29 -16.96 2.64
CA HIS A 270 1.10 -15.75 2.81
C HIS A 270 1.07 -15.26 4.26
N LYS A 271 2.25 -15.09 4.86
CA LYS A 271 2.38 -14.46 6.18
C LYS A 271 2.35 -12.95 6.03
N PHE A 272 1.25 -12.34 6.44
CA PHE A 272 1.09 -10.89 6.44
C PHE A 272 1.82 -10.18 7.60
N ASP A 273 2.62 -10.90 8.39
CA ASP A 273 3.18 -10.43 9.67
C ASP A 273 4.45 -9.56 9.55
N GLU A 274 5.09 -9.50 8.38
CA GLU A 274 6.29 -8.67 8.22
C GLU A 274 5.99 -7.45 7.35
N PRO A 275 6.22 -6.21 7.82
CA PRO A 275 6.39 -5.09 6.91
C PRO A 275 7.49 -5.49 5.96
N THR A 276 7.18 -5.48 4.67
CA THR A 276 8.11 -5.81 3.60
C THR A 276 9.34 -4.92 3.75
N LYS A 277 10.38 -5.51 4.36
CA LYS A 277 11.60 -4.85 4.77
C LYS A 277 12.48 -4.70 3.55
N ASN A 278 12.09 -3.83 2.64
CA ASN A 278 12.95 -3.39 1.55
C ASN A 278 13.23 -1.90 1.69
N VAL A 279 13.73 -1.50 2.86
CA VAL A 279 14.55 -0.29 2.91
C VAL A 279 15.94 -0.70 2.43
N PHE A 280 16.04 -0.84 1.11
CA PHE A 280 17.26 -0.81 0.30
C PHE A 280 18.53 -1.29 1.03
N VAL A 281 18.72 -2.61 1.12
CA VAL A 281 20.07 -3.15 1.20
C VAL A 281 20.62 -3.07 -0.22
N SER A 282 21.70 -2.29 -0.35
CA SER A 282 22.54 -2.19 -1.54
C SER A 282 22.90 -3.54 -2.14
#